data_AF-A0A7Z9QMH5-F1
#
_entry.id   AF-A0A7Z9QMH5-F1
#
_cell.length_a   1.000
_cell.length_b   1.000
_cell.length_c   1.000
_cell.angle_alpha   90.00
_cell.angle_beta   90.00
_cell.angle_gamma   90.00
#
_symmetry.space_group_name_H-M   'P 1'
#
loop_
_entity.id
_entity.type
_entity.pdbx_description
1 polymer ?
#
loop_
_entity_poly.entity_id
_entity_poly.type
_entity_poly.pdbx_seq_one_letter_code
_entity_poly.pdbx_strand_id
1 'polypeptide(L)'
;MTSADATHMDDVPIDDRARLLSDNGAALISRPFGDYLETKGIGHIFAAPYHPQTNGKIERYHRSLKEKLHLVVWETPDQVNEQITAFIEHYNTRRYHEALGNVTPDDVYFGRNESIIHRRTQLKQLTLARRKKYNTNQTENPWTPATKPYLNSTDNMSHFR
;
A
#
# COMPACT_ATOMS: atom_id res chain seq x y z
N MET A 1 31.73 -14.42 18.85
CA MET A 1 30.25 -14.50 18.88
C MET A 1 29.77 -13.74 17.67
N THR A 2 29.45 -14.46 16.60
CA THR A 2 29.18 -13.88 15.28
C THR A 2 27.70 -13.50 15.23
N SER A 3 27.41 -12.33 14.67
CA SER A 3 26.09 -11.66 14.70
C SER A 3 24.95 -12.39 13.96
N ALA A 4 25.09 -13.67 13.61
CA ALA A 4 24.05 -14.52 13.04
C ALA A 4 23.05 -15.01 14.10
N ASP A 5 23.47 -15.09 15.37
CA ASP A 5 22.66 -15.60 16.48
C ASP A 5 21.41 -14.76 16.81
N ALA A 6 21.30 -13.52 16.29
CA ALA A 6 20.24 -12.59 16.66
C ALA A 6 18.94 -12.73 15.84
N THR A 7 18.95 -13.48 14.74
CA THR A 7 17.81 -13.51 13.79
C THR A 7 17.03 -14.83 13.82
N HIS A 8 17.50 -15.86 14.54
CA HIS A 8 16.91 -17.22 14.57
C HIS A 8 16.62 -17.82 13.18
N MET A 9 17.37 -17.39 12.16
CA MET A 9 17.10 -17.75 10.76
C MET A 9 17.53 -19.18 10.43
N ASP A 10 18.39 -19.77 11.28
CA ASP A 10 18.91 -21.12 11.13
C ASP A 10 17.81 -22.19 11.33
N ASP A 11 16.80 -21.89 12.16
CA ASP A 11 15.71 -22.81 12.52
C ASP A 11 14.54 -22.80 11.52
N VAL A 12 14.55 -21.89 10.54
CA VAL A 12 13.48 -21.76 9.53
C VAL A 12 13.78 -22.68 8.33
N PRO A 13 12.83 -23.52 7.89
CA PRO A 13 12.97 -24.31 6.66
C PRO A 13 13.36 -23.43 5.47
N ILE A 14 14.26 -23.91 4.61
CA ILE A 14 14.84 -23.12 3.49
C ILE A 14 13.77 -22.48 2.60
N ASP A 15 12.62 -23.14 2.41
CA ASP A 15 11.52 -22.62 1.61
C ASP A 15 10.78 -21.45 2.26
N ASP A 16 10.82 -21.36 3.59
CA ASP A 16 10.17 -20.30 4.40
C ASP A 16 11.13 -19.17 4.77
N ARG A 17 12.42 -19.28 4.41
CA ARG A 17 13.41 -18.25 4.69
C ARG A 17 13.15 -17.00 3.86
N ALA A 18 13.37 -15.84 4.48
CA ALA A 18 13.29 -14.56 3.81
C ALA A 18 14.27 -14.51 2.63
N ARG A 19 13.79 -14.02 1.50
CA ARG A 19 14.60 -13.76 0.30
C ARG A 19 14.64 -12.27 0.03
N LEU A 20 15.83 -11.73 -0.20
CA LEU A 20 16.02 -10.36 -0.63
C LEU A 20 15.84 -10.29 -2.14
N LEU A 21 15.00 -9.36 -2.59
CA LEU A 21 14.83 -9.05 -4.00
C LEU A 21 15.42 -7.67 -4.28
N SER A 22 16.43 -7.60 -5.14
CA SER A 22 17.11 -6.33 -5.46
C SER A 22 17.19 -6.09 -6.96
N ASP A 23 17.47 -4.84 -7.33
CA ASP A 23 17.88 -4.53 -8.69
C ASP A 23 19.32 -4.97 -8.97
N ASN A 24 19.76 -4.71 -10.20
CA ASN A 24 21.10 -5.01 -10.70
C ASN A 24 22.08 -3.85 -10.46
N GLY A 25 21.88 -3.07 -9.39
CA GLY A 25 22.85 -2.05 -8.99
C GLY A 25 24.19 -2.68 -8.60
N ALA A 26 25.31 -2.09 -9.04
CA ALA A 26 26.64 -2.66 -8.85
C ALA A 26 26.99 -2.96 -7.37
N ALA A 27 26.51 -2.15 -6.43
CA ALA A 27 26.67 -2.39 -5.00
C ALA A 27 25.91 -3.63 -4.52
N LEU A 28 24.72 -3.89 -5.07
CA LEU A 28 23.87 -5.02 -4.71
C LEU A 28 24.33 -6.32 -5.38
N ILE A 29 25.04 -6.26 -6.51
CA ILE A 29 25.66 -7.45 -7.14
C ILE A 29 27.05 -7.77 -6.56
N SER A 30 27.57 -6.90 -5.69
CA SER A 30 28.95 -7.05 -5.20
C SER A 30 29.14 -8.33 -4.39
N ARG A 31 30.29 -9.00 -4.57
CA ARG A 31 30.64 -10.21 -3.79
C ARG A 31 30.54 -10.00 -2.27
N PRO A 32 31.08 -8.90 -1.70
CA PRO A 32 30.98 -8.68 -0.26
C PRO A 32 29.53 -8.64 0.25
N PHE A 33 28.60 -8.11 -0.55
CA PHE A 33 27.19 -8.08 -0.19
C PHE A 33 26.54 -9.47 -0.30
N GLY A 34 26.88 -10.23 -1.35
CA GLY A 34 26.46 -11.63 -1.49
C GLY A 34 26.93 -12.50 -0.33
N ASP A 35 28.21 -12.42 0.02
CA ASP A 35 28.82 -13.14 1.14
C ASP A 35 28.10 -12.78 2.46
N TYR A 36 27.79 -11.50 2.67
CA TYR A 36 27.03 -11.06 3.83
C TYR A 36 25.64 -11.70 3.89
N LEU A 37 24.88 -11.71 2.80
CA LEU A 37 23.54 -12.32 2.76
C LEU A 37 23.59 -13.82 3.01
N GLU A 38 24.60 -14.51 2.46
CA GLU A 38 24.84 -15.92 2.70
C GLU A 38 25.13 -16.20 4.18
N THR A 39 25.98 -15.39 4.84
CA THR A 39 26.23 -15.52 6.29
C THR A 39 24.99 -15.25 7.15
N LYS A 40 23.99 -14.55 6.61
CA LYS A 40 22.69 -14.32 7.27
C LYS A 40 21.65 -15.37 6.88
N GLY A 41 21.97 -16.32 6.00
CA GLY A 41 21.00 -17.30 5.50
C GLY A 41 19.88 -16.69 4.64
N ILE A 42 20.10 -15.50 4.09
CA ILE A 42 19.12 -14.77 3.26
C ILE A 42 19.39 -15.10 1.79
N GLY A 43 18.42 -15.73 1.13
CA GLY A 43 18.51 -15.97 -0.31
C GLY A 43 18.43 -14.65 -1.09
N HIS A 44 19.27 -14.48 -2.10
CA HIS A 44 19.28 -13.25 -2.91
C HIS A 44 18.73 -13.50 -4.31
N ILE A 45 17.68 -12.77 -4.68
CA ILE A 45 17.04 -12.81 -6.00
C ILE A 45 17.28 -11.47 -6.69
N PHE A 46 17.77 -11.52 -7.93
CA PHE A 46 17.90 -10.34 -8.77
C PHE A 46 16.64 -10.14 -9.61
N ALA A 47 16.16 -8.90 -9.68
CA ALA A 47 15.12 -8.53 -10.61
C ALA A 47 15.62 -8.76 -12.05
N ALA A 48 14.82 -9.45 -12.86
CA ALA A 48 15.13 -9.62 -14.27
C ALA A 48 15.28 -8.23 -14.94
N PRO A 49 16.15 -8.11 -15.97
CA PRO A 49 16.26 -6.87 -16.74
C PRO A 49 14.87 -6.44 -17.23
N TYR A 50 14.54 -5.16 -17.04
CA TYR A 50 13.25 -4.57 -17.43
C TYR A 50 12.02 -5.15 -16.70
N HIS A 51 12.11 -5.41 -15.39
CA HIS A 51 10.95 -5.81 -14.57
C HIS A 51 10.40 -4.68 -13.67
N PRO A 52 9.80 -3.61 -14.24
CA PRO A 52 9.33 -2.44 -13.50
C PRO A 52 8.24 -2.76 -12.46
N GLN A 53 7.51 -3.87 -12.63
CA GLN A 53 6.51 -4.31 -11.65
C GLN A 53 7.12 -4.75 -10.31
N THR A 54 8.34 -5.29 -10.34
CA THR A 54 8.99 -5.81 -9.13
C THR A 54 9.56 -4.67 -8.30
N ASN A 55 10.23 -3.72 -8.95
CA ASN A 55 10.86 -2.60 -8.27
C ASN A 55 9.92 -1.41 -8.08
N GLY A 56 8.78 -1.38 -8.77
CA GLY A 56 7.85 -0.25 -8.71
C GLY A 56 7.34 0.07 -7.30
N LYS A 57 7.25 -0.92 -6.41
CA LYS A 57 6.89 -0.70 -5.00
C LYS A 57 7.98 0.08 -4.25
N ILE A 58 9.23 -0.36 -4.34
CA ILE A 58 10.35 0.30 -3.67
C ILE A 58 10.66 1.66 -4.31
N GLU A 59 10.53 1.77 -5.63
CA GLU A 59 10.65 3.04 -6.36
C GLU A 59 9.59 4.05 -5.91
N ARG A 60 8.32 3.62 -5.80
CA ARG A 60 7.23 4.47 -5.29
C ARG A 60 7.49 4.89 -3.84
N TYR A 61 7.95 3.98 -3.00
CA TYR A 61 8.33 4.27 -1.61
C TYR A 61 9.42 5.35 -1.55
N HIS A 62 10.54 5.15 -2.28
CA HIS A 62 11.63 6.12 -2.35
C HIS A 62 11.20 7.46 -2.93
N ARG A 63 10.31 7.46 -3.93
CA ARG A 63 9.73 8.70 -4.47
C ARG A 63 8.95 9.46 -3.41
N SER A 64 8.05 8.79 -2.68
CA SER A 64 7.28 9.42 -1.61
C SER A 64 8.16 9.96 -0.47
N LEU A 65 9.25 9.27 -0.14
CA LEU A 65 10.22 9.77 0.84
C LEU A 65 10.92 11.04 0.34
N LYS A 66 11.43 11.03 -0.90
CA LYS A 66 12.10 12.20 -1.50
C LYS A 66 11.17 13.40 -1.62
N GLU A 67 9.91 13.18 -2.02
CA GLU A 67 8.88 14.22 -2.07
C GLU A 67 8.65 14.89 -0.72
N LYS A 68 8.89 14.19 0.41
CA LYS A 68 8.81 14.77 1.74
C LYS A 68 10.10 15.46 2.16
N LEU A 69 11.25 14.82 1.94
CA LEU A 69 12.55 15.36 2.33
C LEU A 69 12.94 16.62 1.56
N HIS A 70 12.60 16.71 0.27
CA HIS A 70 12.98 17.84 -0.58
C HIS A 70 12.15 19.12 -0.34
N LEU A 71 11.15 19.10 0.54
CA LEU A 71 10.35 20.29 0.87
C LEU A 71 11.10 21.26 1.79
N VAL A 72 12.20 20.82 2.39
CA VAL A 72 12.94 21.57 3.41
C VAL A 72 14.43 21.44 3.14
N VAL A 73 15.18 22.51 3.41
CA VAL A 73 16.64 22.49 3.45
C VAL A 73 17.06 22.15 4.87
N TRP A 74 17.82 21.08 5.03
CA TRP A 74 18.26 20.58 6.33
C TRP A 74 19.65 21.10 6.66
N GLU A 75 19.87 21.47 7.92
CA GLU A 75 21.14 22.05 8.37
C GLU A 75 22.12 20.97 8.80
N THR A 76 21.62 19.83 9.29
CA THR A 76 22.44 18.71 9.77
C THR A 76 21.91 17.37 9.25
N PRO A 77 22.79 16.35 9.12
CA PRO A 77 22.37 14.99 8.81
C PRO A 77 21.40 14.39 9.84
N ASP A 78 21.52 14.76 11.11
CA ASP A 78 20.65 14.23 12.17
C ASP A 78 19.19 14.64 11.99
N GLN A 79 18.94 15.89 11.57
CA GLN A 79 17.60 16.34 11.22
C GLN A 79 17.01 15.51 10.08
N VAL A 80 17.82 15.16 9.07
CA VAL A 80 17.38 14.28 7.97
C VAL A 80 17.01 12.89 8.49
N ASN A 81 17.83 12.32 9.39
CA ASN A 81 17.58 11.01 9.99
C ASN A 81 16.28 10.96 10.81
N GLU A 82 16.03 12.00 11.61
CA GLU A 82 14.77 12.14 12.36
C GLU A 82 13.56 12.18 11.42
N GLN A 83 13.69 12.88 10.30
CA GLN A 83 12.60 13.03 9.33
C GLN A 83 12.37 11.76 8.52
N ILE A 84 13.43 11.04 8.16
CA ILE A 84 13.32 9.70 7.59
C ILE A 84 12.60 8.77 8.57
N THR A 85 12.94 8.82 9.86
CA THR A 85 12.31 8.00 10.90
C THR A 85 10.82 8.33 11.03
N ALA A 86 10.48 9.61 11.13
CA ALA A 86 9.10 10.07 11.18
C ALA A 86 8.31 9.70 9.92
N PHE A 87 8.95 9.75 8.75
CA PHE A 87 8.34 9.31 7.49
C PHE A 87 8.05 7.81 7.51
N ILE A 88 9.02 6.97 7.89
CA ILE A 88 8.86 5.50 7.96
C ILE A 88 7.68 5.16 8.87
N GLU A 89 7.67 5.73 10.07
CA GLU A 89 6.61 5.49 11.04
C GLU A 89 5.25 5.89 10.46
N HIS A 90 5.14 7.10 9.88
CA HIS A 90 3.89 7.55 9.26
C HIS A 90 3.46 6.67 8.09
N TYR A 91 4.38 6.31 7.20
CA TYR A 91 4.10 5.52 6.00
C TYR A 91 3.58 4.14 6.37
N ASN A 92 4.20 3.49 7.36
CA ASN A 92 3.86 2.12 7.75
C ASN A 92 2.63 2.04 8.66
N THR A 93 2.45 2.99 9.59
CA THR A 93 1.44 2.89 10.65
C THR A 93 0.19 3.73 10.41
N ARG A 94 0.27 4.80 9.63
CA ARG A 94 -0.79 5.82 9.53
C ARG A 94 -1.28 6.07 8.10
N ARG A 95 -0.42 5.91 7.10
CA ARG A 95 -0.80 6.17 5.71
C ARG A 95 -1.65 5.03 5.16
N TYR A 96 -2.82 5.35 4.63
CA TYR A 96 -3.65 4.39 3.91
C TYR A 96 -3.22 4.30 2.44
N HIS A 97 -3.20 3.07 1.91
CA HIS A 97 -2.81 2.80 0.53
C HIS A 97 -3.98 2.17 -0.24
N GLU A 98 -4.41 2.80 -1.33
CA GLU A 98 -5.51 2.29 -2.17
C GLU A 98 -5.22 0.89 -2.71
N ALA A 99 -3.97 0.64 -3.12
CA ALA A 99 -3.52 -0.67 -3.60
C ALA A 99 -3.60 -1.78 -2.54
N LEU A 100 -3.75 -1.42 -1.26
CA LEU A 100 -3.91 -2.35 -0.14
C LEU A 100 -5.38 -2.42 0.34
N GLY A 101 -6.33 -1.78 -0.35
CA GLY A 101 -7.72 -1.70 0.12
C GLY A 101 -7.91 -0.62 1.20
N ASN A 102 -7.13 0.46 1.14
CA ASN A 102 -7.13 1.57 2.10
C ASN A 102 -6.84 1.12 3.54
N VAL A 103 -5.93 0.18 3.72
CA VAL A 103 -5.31 -0.18 5.01
C VAL A 103 -3.84 0.26 5.00
N THR A 104 -3.18 0.17 6.15
CA THR A 104 -1.76 0.55 6.27
C THR A 104 -0.85 -0.63 5.93
N PRO A 105 0.43 -0.40 5.57
CA PRO A 105 1.39 -1.48 5.39
C PRO A 105 1.51 -2.37 6.64
N ASP A 106 1.49 -1.80 7.84
CA ASP A 106 1.49 -2.56 9.09
C ASP A 106 0.26 -3.45 9.25
N ASP A 107 -0.93 -3.00 8.82
CA ASP A 107 -2.12 -3.84 8.86
C ASP A 107 -1.97 -5.08 7.97
N VAL A 108 -1.31 -4.94 6.82
CA VAL A 108 -1.02 -6.07 5.93
C VAL A 108 0.06 -6.97 6.52
N TYR A 109 1.15 -6.39 7.00
CA TYR A 109 2.28 -7.14 7.56
C TYR A 109 1.86 -8.00 8.75
N PHE A 110 1.03 -7.47 9.65
CA PHE A 110 0.50 -8.21 10.80
C PHE A 110 -0.81 -8.96 10.51
N GLY A 111 -1.23 -9.09 9.25
CA GLY A 111 -2.42 -9.86 8.86
C GLY A 111 -3.77 -9.32 9.35
N ARG A 112 -3.83 -8.05 9.75
CA ARG A 112 -5.05 -7.37 10.25
C ARG A 112 -5.96 -6.89 9.13
N ASN A 113 -5.41 -6.70 7.93
CA ASN A 113 -6.08 -6.15 6.75
C ASN A 113 -7.43 -6.82 6.43
N GLU A 114 -7.51 -8.15 6.44
CA GLU A 114 -8.73 -8.89 6.06
C GLU A 114 -9.90 -8.55 6.99
N SER A 115 -9.65 -8.57 8.30
CA SER A 115 -10.66 -8.24 9.32
C SER A 115 -11.17 -6.80 9.18
N ILE A 116 -10.26 -5.86 8.87
CA ILE A 116 -10.57 -4.45 8.67
C ILE A 116 -11.46 -4.27 7.42
N ILE A 117 -11.10 -4.90 6.31
CA ILE A 117 -11.84 -4.84 5.05
C ILE A 117 -13.22 -5.49 5.20
N HIS A 118 -13.29 -6.64 5.87
CA HIS A 118 -14.56 -7.34 6.12
C HIS A 118 -15.51 -6.47 6.95
N ARG A 119 -15.02 -5.90 8.07
CA ARG A 119 -15.80 -4.99 8.91
C ARG A 119 -16.31 -3.78 8.14
N ARG A 120 -15.46 -3.15 7.31
CA ARG A 120 -15.84 -2.00 6.48
C ARG A 120 -16.93 -2.37 5.46
N THR A 121 -16.83 -3.55 4.87
CA THR A 121 -17.85 -4.07 3.94
C THR A 121 -19.20 -4.25 4.63
N GLN A 122 -19.21 -4.87 5.81
CA GLN A 122 -20.44 -5.03 6.60
C GLN A 122 -21.07 -3.69 6.97
N LEU A 123 -20.28 -2.72 7.46
CA LEU A 123 -20.77 -1.37 7.79
C LEU A 123 -21.33 -0.64 6.58
N LYS A 124 -20.71 -0.80 5.39
CA LYS A 124 -21.22 -0.25 4.13
C LYS A 124 -22.59 -0.84 3.79
N GLN A 125 -22.76 -2.15 3.91
CA GLN A 125 -24.05 -2.82 3.65
C GLN A 125 -25.14 -2.36 4.61
N LEU A 126 -24.84 -2.29 5.91
CA LEU A 126 -25.76 -1.78 6.94
C LEU A 126 -26.18 -0.33 6.64
N THR A 127 -25.21 0.51 6.24
CA THR A 127 -25.47 1.91 5.90
C THR A 127 -26.38 2.04 4.68
N LEU A 128 -26.15 1.24 3.63
CA LEU A 128 -27.00 1.22 2.43
C LEU A 128 -28.42 0.73 2.73
N ALA A 129 -28.57 -0.33 3.52
CA ALA A 129 -29.87 -0.83 3.95
C ALA A 129 -30.65 0.22 4.76
N ARG A 130 -29.97 0.93 5.67
CA ARG A 130 -30.57 2.01 6.47
C ARG A 130 -31.04 3.17 5.59
N ARG A 131 -30.19 3.60 4.63
CA ARG A 131 -30.52 4.65 3.67
C ARG A 131 -31.70 4.27 2.77
N LYS A 132 -31.76 3.02 2.31
CA LYS A 132 -32.89 2.52 1.52
C LYS A 132 -34.19 2.64 2.31
N LYS A 133 -34.23 2.14 3.56
CA LYS A 133 -35.41 2.25 4.44
C LYS A 133 -35.84 3.71 4.67
N TYR A 134 -34.90 4.59 4.98
CA TYR A 134 -35.19 6.02 5.16
C TYR A 134 -35.81 6.63 3.91
N ASN A 135 -35.23 6.39 2.73
CA ASN A 135 -35.74 6.93 1.47
C ASN A 135 -37.12 6.38 1.12
N THR A 136 -37.37 5.08 1.33
CA THR A 136 -38.69 4.47 1.10
C THR A 136 -39.77 5.01 2.04
N ASN A 137 -39.42 5.26 3.31
CA ASN A 137 -40.35 5.88 4.27
C ASN A 137 -40.56 7.38 4.00
N GLN A 138 -39.63 8.05 3.31
CA GLN A 138 -39.79 9.44 2.88
C GLN A 138 -40.63 9.57 1.60
N THR A 139 -40.69 8.57 0.72
CA THR A 139 -41.57 8.58 -0.47
C THR A 139 -43.06 8.50 -0.14
N GLU A 140 -43.43 8.20 1.10
CA GLU A 140 -44.81 8.28 1.60
C GLU A 140 -45.16 9.66 2.21
N ASN A 141 -44.21 10.62 2.20
CA ASN A 141 -44.46 12.00 2.63
C ASN A 141 -45.20 12.79 1.52
N PRO A 142 -46.36 13.41 1.78
CA PRO A 142 -47.16 14.14 0.78
C PRO A 142 -46.45 15.31 0.07
N TRP A 143 -45.27 15.72 0.57
CA TRP A 143 -44.46 16.81 0.03
C TRP A 143 -43.15 16.34 -0.63
N THR A 144 -43.07 15.11 -1.15
CA THR A 144 -41.98 14.75 -2.07
C THR A 144 -42.24 15.29 -3.48
N PRO A 145 -41.43 16.21 -4.03
CA PRO A 145 -41.55 16.59 -5.42
C PRO A 145 -41.18 15.38 -6.29
N ALA A 146 -42.00 15.10 -7.30
CA ALA A 146 -41.85 13.98 -8.22
C ALA A 146 -40.38 13.80 -8.65
N THR A 147 -39.89 12.58 -8.52
CA THR A 147 -38.55 12.15 -8.93
C THR A 147 -38.20 12.70 -10.32
N LYS A 148 -37.17 13.53 -10.39
CA LYS A 148 -36.56 13.94 -11.66
C LYS A 148 -36.07 12.67 -12.38
N PRO A 149 -36.52 12.38 -13.61
CA PRO A 149 -36.00 11.25 -14.37
C PRO A 149 -34.59 11.62 -14.84
N TYR A 150 -33.58 10.95 -14.31
CA TYR A 150 -32.27 11.00 -14.93
C TYR A 150 -32.36 10.28 -16.27
N LEU A 151 -32.12 11.05 -17.34
CA LEU A 151 -31.89 10.66 -18.73
C LEU A 151 -31.97 9.16 -19.03
N ASN A 152 -33.05 8.74 -19.68
CA ASN A 152 -32.99 7.59 -20.57
C ASN A 152 -32.29 8.07 -21.86
N SER A 153 -30.99 7.77 -21.98
CA SER A 153 -30.22 7.97 -23.21
C SER A 153 -30.61 6.91 -24.23
N THR A 154 -31.76 7.08 -24.86
CA THR A 154 -32.12 6.48 -26.14
C THR A 154 -33.24 7.32 -26.73
N ASP A 155 -32.92 8.27 -27.60
CA ASP A 155 -33.65 8.47 -28.87
C ASP A 155 -33.10 9.66 -29.69
N ASN A 156 -32.66 9.30 -30.91
CA ASN A 156 -32.59 10.06 -32.15
C ASN A 156 -31.86 11.42 -32.23
N MET A 157 -30.58 11.30 -32.61
CA MET A 157 -29.96 12.15 -33.62
C MET A 157 -30.72 12.06 -34.95
N SER A 158 -31.70 12.93 -35.18
CA SER A 158 -32.09 13.32 -36.53
C SER A 158 -32.86 14.63 -36.53
N HIS A 159 -32.18 15.74 -36.81
CA HIS A 159 -32.64 16.87 -37.65
C HIS A 159 -31.78 18.10 -37.35
N PHE A 160 -30.76 18.31 -38.17
CA PHE A 160 -30.36 19.66 -38.56
C PHE A 160 -30.41 19.69 -40.10
N ARG A 161 -31.33 20.51 -40.61
CA ARG A 161 -31.18 21.15 -41.93
C ARG A 161 -30.07 22.19 -41.84
#